data_AF-A0A948FRG1-F1
#
_entry.id   AF-A0A948FRG1-F1
#
_cell.length_a   1.000
_cell.length_b   1.000
_cell.length_c   1.000
_cell.angle_alpha   90.00
_cell.angle_beta   90.00
_cell.angle_gamma   90.00
#
_symmetry.space_group_name_H-M   'P 1'
#
loop_
_entity.id
_entity.type
_entity.pdbx_description
1 polymer ?
#
loop_
_entity_poly.entity_id
_entity_poly.type
_entity_poly.pdbx_seq_one_letter_code
_entity_poly.pdbx_strand_id
1 'polypeptide(L)'
;MLPIAVEIASHFVPEDEIIVTAKYKTYEDEVYKSKGYKDLQGMPIVILIDGLTASAGEIIALALQEQIRAIIVGTQSFGKGSIQTMDEFKDNASLKYTIGKRYSPNDENVDKI
;
A
#
# COMPACT_ATOMS: atom_id res chain seq x y z
N MET A 1 -7.77 4.00 5.62
CA MET A 1 -7.74 3.35 4.29
C MET A 1 -6.71 2.23 4.20
N LEU A 2 -5.50 2.38 4.75
CA LEU A 2 -4.48 1.31 4.72
C LEU A 2 -4.98 -0.06 5.26
N PRO A 3 -5.70 -0.15 6.40
CA PRO A 3 -6.17 -1.45 6.88
C PRO A 3 -7.10 -2.17 5.89
N ILE A 4 -7.94 -1.42 5.18
CA ILE A 4 -8.84 -1.96 4.16
C ILE A 4 -8.06 -2.48 2.96
N ALA A 5 -6.98 -1.81 2.54
CA ALA A 5 -6.12 -2.30 1.47
C ALA A 5 -5.48 -3.65 1.82
N VAL A 6 -5.01 -3.78 3.07
CA VAL A 6 -4.45 -5.04 3.59
C VAL A 6 -5.50 -6.14 3.63
N GLU A 7 -6.71 -5.81 4.08
CA GLU A 7 -7.84 -6.75 4.13
C GLU A 7 -8.22 -7.25 2.73
N ILE A 8 -8.40 -6.34 1.76
CA ILE A 8 -8.71 -6.70 0.38
C ILE A 8 -7.60 -7.58 -0.21
N ALA A 9 -6.33 -7.19 -0.07
CA ALA A 9 -5.22 -7.97 -0.60
C ALA A 9 -5.13 -9.38 0.04
N SER A 10 -5.52 -9.51 1.31
CA SER A 10 -5.49 -10.78 2.06
C SER A 10 -6.41 -11.87 1.49
N HIS A 11 -7.40 -11.51 0.67
CA HIS A 11 -8.24 -12.50 -0.04
C HIS A 11 -7.48 -13.24 -1.14
N PHE A 12 -6.48 -12.60 -1.73
CA PHE A 12 -5.74 -13.10 -2.89
C PHE A 12 -4.34 -13.60 -2.52
N VAL A 13 -3.70 -12.96 -1.55
CA VAL A 13 -2.29 -13.20 -1.18
C VAL A 13 -2.22 -14.32 -0.12
N PRO A 14 -1.24 -15.25 -0.20
CA PRO A 14 -0.98 -16.24 0.85
C PRO A 14 -0.81 -15.62 2.24
N GLU A 15 -1.09 -16.39 3.29
CA GLU A 15 -0.89 -15.95 4.67
C GLU A 15 0.58 -15.58 4.92
N ASP A 16 0.83 -14.63 5.82
CA ASP A 16 2.15 -14.16 6.25
C ASP A 16 3.03 -13.45 5.21
N GLU A 17 2.60 -13.39 3.95
CA GLU A 17 3.26 -12.60 2.91
C GLU A 17 3.08 -11.10 3.14
N ILE A 18 4.11 -10.33 2.82
CA ILE A 18 4.10 -8.87 2.99
C ILE A 18 3.14 -8.25 1.98
N ILE A 19 2.29 -7.32 2.44
CA ILE A 19 1.44 -6.48 1.59
C ILE A 19 2.08 -5.10 1.39
N VAL A 20 2.59 -4.51 2.47
CA VAL A 20 3.18 -3.17 2.45
C VAL A 20 3.99 -2.94 3.71
N THR A 21 5.10 -2.24 3.58
CA THR A 21 5.89 -1.77 4.71
C THR A 21 5.77 -0.26 4.85
N ALA A 22 5.45 0.22 6.04
CA ALA A 22 5.50 1.64 6.38
C ALA A 22 6.83 1.91 7.08
N LYS A 23 7.71 2.66 6.41
CA LYS A 23 8.99 3.08 6.97
C LYS A 23 8.92 4.50 7.50
N TYR A 24 9.24 4.68 8.77
CA TYR A 24 9.10 5.97 9.45
C TYR A 24 10.46 6.61 9.71
N LYS A 25 10.48 7.93 9.86
CA LYS A 25 11.73 8.65 10.16
C LYS A 25 12.12 8.55 11.64
N THR A 26 11.13 8.47 12.52
CA THR A 26 11.31 8.61 13.98
C THR A 26 10.68 7.47 14.77
N TYR A 27 9.90 6.61 14.12
CA TYR A 27 9.21 5.47 14.71
C TYR A 27 9.78 4.18 14.13
N GLU A 28 9.51 3.05 14.77
CA GLU A 28 9.82 1.74 14.19
C GLU A 28 9.00 1.51 12.92
N ASP A 29 9.58 0.78 11.97
CA ASP A 29 8.90 0.41 10.74
C ASP A 29 7.76 -0.58 11.04
N GLU A 30 6.63 -0.42 10.36
CA GLU A 30 5.50 -1.32 10.47
C GLU A 30 5.38 -2.18 9.20
N VAL A 31 5.36 -3.50 9.38
CA VAL A 31 5.17 -4.44 8.28
C VAL A 31 3.74 -4.97 8.33
N TYR A 32 2.97 -4.72 7.27
CA TYR A 32 1.61 -5.21 7.13
C TYR A 32 1.62 -6.47 6.29
N LYS A 33 1.17 -7.58 6.89
CA LYS A 33 1.13 -8.90 6.27
C LYS A 33 -0.29 -9.33 5.93
N SER A 34 -0.39 -10.22 4.96
CA SER A 34 -1.63 -10.87 4.55
C SER A 34 -2.16 -11.77 5.65
N LYS A 35 -3.48 -11.73 5.84
CA LYS A 35 -4.22 -12.67 6.70
C LYS A 35 -4.56 -13.99 5.98
N GLY A 36 -4.36 -14.06 4.66
CA GLY A 36 -4.54 -15.28 3.86
C GLY A 36 -5.94 -15.90 3.94
N TYR A 37 -6.99 -15.16 3.55
CA TYR A 37 -8.39 -15.63 3.62
C TYR A 37 -8.73 -16.77 2.64
N LYS A 38 -7.83 -17.08 1.68
CA LYS A 38 -7.86 -18.23 0.75
C LYS A 38 -9.00 -18.28 -0.27
N ASP A 39 -10.01 -17.44 -0.15
CA ASP A 39 -11.22 -17.46 -0.98
C ASP A 39 -10.97 -17.06 -2.44
N LEU A 40 -9.93 -16.27 -2.72
CA LEU A 40 -9.55 -15.86 -4.08
C LEU A 40 -8.11 -16.27 -4.47
N GLN A 41 -7.45 -17.08 -3.64
CA GLN A 41 -6.08 -17.55 -3.92
C GLN A 41 -6.03 -18.46 -5.15
N GLY A 42 -5.02 -18.24 -6.01
CA GLY A 42 -4.81 -19.03 -7.23
C GLY A 42 -5.68 -18.63 -8.43
N MET A 43 -6.57 -17.65 -8.28
CA MET A 43 -7.33 -17.11 -9.40
C MET A 43 -6.42 -16.27 -10.32
N PRO A 44 -6.58 -16.34 -11.65
CA PRO A 44 -5.89 -15.43 -12.55
C PRO A 44 -6.46 -14.01 -12.39
N ILE A 45 -5.60 -13.06 -12.03
CA ILE A 45 -5.99 -11.67 -11.76
C ILE A 45 -5.33 -10.72 -12.75
N VAL A 46 -6.13 -9.79 -13.27
CA VAL A 46 -5.67 -8.60 -14.01
C VAL A 46 -6.17 -7.36 -13.26
N ILE A 47 -5.29 -6.37 -13.10
CA ILE A 47 -5.55 -5.13 -12.38
C ILE A 47 -5.44 -3.99 -13.37
N LEU A 48 -6.51 -3.22 -13.53
CA LEU A 48 -6.53 -2.02 -14.36
C LEU A 48 -6.24 -0.80 -13.48
N ILE A 49 -5.23 -0.01 -13.85
CA ILE A 49 -4.87 1.24 -13.17
C ILE A 49 -4.75 2.40 -14.15
N ASP A 50 -4.75 3.61 -13.61
CA ASP A 50 -4.52 4.85 -14.34
C ASP A 50 -3.68 5.86 -13.53
N GLY A 51 -3.38 7.01 -14.12
CA GLY A 51 -2.62 8.09 -13.46
C GLY A 51 -3.27 8.73 -12.23
N LEU A 52 -4.52 8.39 -11.91
CA LEU A 52 -5.21 8.86 -10.72
C LEU A 52 -5.28 7.78 -9.62
N THR A 53 -4.88 6.56 -9.94
CA THR A 53 -4.76 5.47 -8.96
C THR A 53 -3.69 5.86 -7.94
N ALA A 54 -4.07 5.94 -6.67
CA ALA A 54 -3.21 6.48 -5.62
C ALA A 54 -3.40 5.75 -4.29
N SER A 55 -2.37 5.78 -3.43
CA SER A 55 -2.44 5.34 -2.03
C SER A 55 -2.88 3.88 -1.90
N ALA A 56 -4.04 3.62 -1.31
CA ALA A 56 -4.55 2.25 -1.09
C ALA A 56 -4.66 1.44 -2.40
N GLY A 57 -5.02 2.08 -3.51
CA GLY A 57 -5.10 1.41 -4.81
C GLY A 57 -3.74 0.91 -5.31
N GLU A 58 -2.70 1.72 -5.13
CA GLU A 58 -1.31 1.37 -5.49
C GLU A 58 -0.80 0.23 -4.63
N ILE A 59 -1.13 0.24 -3.33
CA ILE A 59 -0.75 -0.82 -2.40
C ILE A 59 -1.36 -2.17 -2.81
N ILE A 60 -2.65 -2.20 -3.15
CA ILE A 60 -3.30 -3.43 -3.62
C ILE A 60 -2.65 -3.89 -4.92
N ALA A 61 -2.47 -2.99 -5.88
CA ALA A 61 -1.89 -3.31 -7.18
C ALA A 61 -0.49 -3.93 -7.05
N LEU A 62 0.40 -3.30 -6.29
CA LEU A 62 1.76 -3.78 -6.05
C LEU A 62 1.77 -5.09 -5.26
N ALA A 63 0.98 -5.19 -4.19
CA ALA A 63 0.93 -6.42 -3.39
C ALA A 63 0.51 -7.63 -4.24
N LEU A 64 -0.51 -7.47 -5.07
CA LEU A 64 -0.97 -8.55 -5.94
C LEU A 64 0.00 -8.83 -7.10
N GLN A 65 0.59 -7.79 -7.70
CA GLN A 65 1.59 -7.95 -8.75
C GLN A 65 2.81 -8.73 -8.25
N GLU A 66 3.33 -8.37 -7.08
CA GLU A 66 4.58 -8.92 -6.57
C GLU A 66 4.39 -10.29 -5.93
N GLN A 67 3.33 -10.46 -5.11
CA GLN A 67 3.15 -11.70 -4.35
C GLN A 67 2.53 -12.83 -5.15
N ILE A 68 1.61 -12.52 -6.06
CA ILE A 68 0.87 -13.54 -6.82
C ILE A 68 1.00 -13.38 -8.34
N ARG A 69 1.88 -12.48 -8.80
CA ARG A 69 2.14 -12.25 -10.23
C ARG A 69 0.90 -11.81 -11.01
N ALA A 70 0.01 -11.04 -10.37
CA ALA A 70 -1.11 -10.41 -11.06
C ALA A 70 -0.61 -9.45 -12.16
N ILE A 71 -1.31 -9.41 -13.28
CA ILE A 71 -0.93 -8.55 -14.41
C ILE A 71 -1.53 -7.17 -14.19
N ILE A 72 -0.69 -6.12 -14.18
CA ILE A 72 -1.14 -4.73 -14.19
C ILE A 72 -1.27 -4.25 -15.64
N VAL A 73 -2.39 -3.61 -15.96
CA VAL A 73 -2.69 -3.00 -17.26
C VAL A 73 -3.08 -1.54 -17.03
N GLY A 74 -2.70 -0.65 -17.96
CA GLY A 74 -3.09 0.76 -17.93
C GLY A 74 -1.88 1.69 -18.05
N THR A 75 -1.88 2.76 -17.25
CA THR A 75 -0.79 3.74 -17.21
C THR A 75 -0.10 3.75 -15.86
N GLN A 76 1.05 4.42 -15.77
CA GLN A 76 1.69 4.70 -14.47
C GLN A 76 0.68 5.34 -13.50
N SER A 77 0.72 4.91 -12.24
CA SER A 77 -0.13 5.43 -11.16
C SER A 77 0.37 6.78 -10.66
N PHE A 78 -0.28 7.34 -9.62
CA PHE A 78 0.04 8.66 -9.12
C PHE A 78 1.40 8.75 -8.39
N GLY A 79 1.81 7.69 -7.70
CA GLY A 79 3.02 7.65 -6.86
C GLY A 79 2.81 8.24 -5.46
N LYS A 80 1.71 7.89 -4.76
CA LYS A 80 1.39 8.43 -3.42
C LYS A 80 1.80 7.47 -2.30
N GLY A 81 3.10 7.39 -2.05
CA GLY A 81 3.70 6.60 -0.96
C GLY A 81 3.80 7.29 0.39
N SER A 82 3.76 8.63 0.46
CA SER A 82 3.93 9.37 1.71
C SER A 82 2.89 9.04 2.81
N ILE A 83 3.35 9.01 4.05
CA ILE A 83 2.53 8.87 5.25
C ILE A 83 2.48 10.24 5.92
N GLN A 84 1.28 10.83 5.99
CA GLN A 84 1.09 12.17 6.53
C GLN A 84 0.29 12.12 7.83
N THR A 85 0.68 12.95 8.79
CA THR A 85 -0.06 13.21 10.03
C THR A 85 -0.46 14.68 10.10
N MET A 86 -1.31 15.02 11.08
CA MET A 86 -1.73 16.38 11.37
C MET A 86 -1.65 16.63 12.88
N ASP A 87 -0.96 17.69 13.25
CA ASP A 87 -0.93 18.20 14.61
C ASP A 87 -1.79 19.47 14.70
N GLU A 88 -2.58 19.58 15.76
CA GLU A 88 -3.38 20.76 16.07
C GLU A 88 -2.74 21.57 17.19
N PHE A 89 -2.69 22.90 17.01
CA PHE A 89 -2.16 23.84 17.98
C PHE A 89 -3.29 24.46 18.81
N LYS A 90 -2.92 25.03 19.96
CA LYS A 90 -3.88 25.63 20.92
C LYS A 90 -4.68 26.81 20.36
N ASP A 91 -4.18 27.44 19.29
CA ASP A 91 -4.80 28.56 18.59
C ASP A 91 -5.67 28.12 17.40
N ASN A 92 -5.96 26.82 17.28
CA ASN A 92 -6.68 26.17 16.17
C ASN A 92 -5.94 26.19 14.83
N ALA A 93 -4.64 26.51 14.79
CA ALA A 93 -3.82 26.22 13.63
C ALA A 93 -3.55 24.71 13.52
N SER A 94 -3.25 24.23 12.31
CA SER A 94 -2.85 22.84 12.10
C SER A 94 -1.63 22.73 11.20
N LEU A 95 -0.73 21.80 11.51
CA LEU A 95 0.39 21.44 10.65
C LEU A 95 0.19 20.04 10.10
N LYS A 96 0.12 19.92 8.79
CA LYS A 96 0.14 18.64 8.09
C LYS A 96 1.53 18.37 7.55
N TYR A 97 2.11 17.23 7.89
CA TYR A 97 3.48 16.90 7.50
C TYR A 97 3.68 15.40 7.31
N THR A 98 4.72 15.05 6.56
CA THR A 98 5.07 13.66 6.24
C THR A 98 5.96 13.07 7.33
N ILE A 99 5.58 11.90 7.85
CA ILE A 99 6.30 11.17 8.90
C ILE A 99 7.00 9.89 8.41
N GLY A 100 6.67 9.45 7.19
CA GLY A 100 7.19 8.21 6.65
C GLY A 100 6.79 7.97 5.20
N LYS A 101 7.17 6.82 4.68
CA LYS A 101 6.91 6.39 3.30
C LYS A 101 6.50 4.92 3.26
N ARG A 102 5.69 4.57 2.28
CA ARG A 102 5.28 3.19 2.02
C ARG A 102 6.20 2.53 1.00
N TYR A 103 6.42 1.25 1.22
CA TYR A 103 7.25 0.38 0.41
C TYR A 103 6.45 -0.85 0.01
N SER A 104 6.60 -1.29 -1.25
CA SER A 104 6.01 -2.52 -1.77
C SER A 104 6.61 -3.75 -1.08
N PRO A 105 6.03 -4.96 -1.27
CA PRO A 105 6.61 -6.20 -0.77
C PRO A 105 8.09 -6.42 -1.14
N ASN A 106 8.51 -6.02 -2.34
CA ASN A 106 9.88 -6.07 -2.86
C ASN A 106 10.77 -4.91 -2.37
N ASP A 107 10.29 -4.13 -1.40
CA ASP A 107 10.97 -2.97 -0.83
C ASP A 107 11.18 -1.81 -1.83
N GLU A 108 10.26 -1.64 -2.78
CA GLU A 108 10.27 -0.48 -3.69
C GLU A 108 9.48 0.69 -3.10
N ASN A 109 10.03 1.90 -3.20
CA ASN A 109 9.39 3.09 -2.64
C ASN A 109 8.23 3.54 -3.51
N VAL A 110 7.00 3.52 -2.98
CA VAL A 110 5.77 3.87 -3.71
C VAL A 110 5.76 5.31 -4.25
N ASP A 111 6.52 6.25 -3.65
CA ASP A 111 6.64 7.62 -4.19
C ASP A 111 7.44 7.70 -5.52
N LYS A 112 8.11 6.62 -5.92
CA LYS A 112 9.08 6.61 -7.04
C LYS A 112 8.71 5.65 -8.18
N ILE A 113 7.52 5.07 -8.14
CA ILE A 113 7.07 4.03 -9.08
C ILE A 113 6.26 4.66 -10.21
#